data_AF-A0A2H6BS98-F1
#
_entry.id   AF-A0A2H6BS98-F1
#
_cell.length_a   1.000
_cell.length_b   1.000
_cell.length_c   1.000
_cell.angle_alpha   90.00
_cell.angle_beta   90.00
_cell.angle_gamma   90.00
#
_symmetry.space_group_name_H-M   'P 1'
#
loop_
_entity.id
_entity.type
_entity.pdbx_description
1 polymer ?
#
loop_
_entity_poly.entity_id
_entity_poly.type
_entity_poly.pdbx_seq_one_letter_code
_entity_poly.pdbx_strand_id
1 'polypeptide(L)'
;MDLVTIFQQVLNGLSIGSVYAIFALGYTLIFSILGIINFAHGAIFTLGAYFTYALTGGVFGFNGLLANAKLPFSLPFFLALFLGCILSGFTSVLLERLAFKPLRVRGSDSLLTLVSSLGAAVVIVNVIQYLFGAEIYTFPDDIYGNLPPAINFGTADRPVAIRTIQIIIFLVSAVMVALLTYWVNFTKMGKALQAVAEDVTTASLLGINPEKFIVITFFISGALAGLAGTLVGSSVSIAGPYFGIAFGLKGLGVIVLGGLGSIPGAVIGGLLLGIAEAFVPAEYSGYREAIAFAILFIMLLVRPQGLLGRKLIQKV
;
A
#
# COMPACT_ATOMS: atom_id res chain seq x y z
N MET A 1 -15.79 10.37 -26.31
CA MET A 1 -15.12 11.01 -25.17
C MET A 1 -14.30 12.16 -25.69
N ASP A 2 -14.49 13.36 -25.14
CA ASP A 2 -13.70 14.52 -25.54
C ASP A 2 -12.24 14.37 -25.06
N LEU A 3 -11.30 14.99 -25.78
CA LEU A 3 -9.87 14.90 -25.48
C LEU A 3 -9.54 15.33 -24.03
N VAL A 4 -10.30 16.30 -23.53
CA VAL A 4 -10.22 16.81 -22.14
C VAL A 4 -10.61 15.71 -21.15
N THR A 5 -11.70 14.99 -21.40
CA THR A 5 -12.17 13.90 -20.55
C THR A 5 -11.16 12.75 -20.53
N ILE A 6 -10.58 12.41 -21.69
CA ILE A 6 -9.54 11.38 -21.77
C ILE A 6 -8.32 11.78 -20.92
N PHE A 7 -7.85 13.02 -21.07
CA PHE A 7 -6.72 13.52 -20.29
C PHE A 7 -7.01 13.51 -18.78
N GLN A 8 -8.21 13.91 -18.38
CA GLN A 8 -8.63 13.89 -16.99
C GLN A 8 -8.71 12.47 -16.42
N GLN A 9 -9.20 11.49 -17.19
CA GLN A 9 -9.22 10.10 -16.74
C GLN A 9 -7.82 9.51 -16.64
N VAL A 10 -6.90 9.87 -17.52
CA VAL A 10 -5.49 9.48 -17.40
C VAL A 10 -4.90 10.05 -16.10
N LEU A 11 -5.15 11.31 -15.76
CA LEU A 11 -4.67 11.91 -14.51
C LEU A 11 -5.29 11.25 -13.27
N ASN A 12 -6.59 11.00 -13.28
CA ASN A 12 -7.28 10.25 -12.20
C ASN A 12 -6.68 8.85 -12.04
N GLY A 13 -6.47 8.15 -13.15
CA GLY A 13 -5.89 6.82 -13.21
C GLY A 13 -4.45 6.78 -12.72
N LEU A 14 -3.67 7.80 -13.05
CA LEU A 14 -2.29 7.94 -12.57
C LEU A 14 -2.25 8.17 -11.06
N SER A 15 -3.19 8.95 -10.51
CA SER A 15 -3.29 9.18 -9.07
C SER A 15 -3.64 7.90 -8.31
N ILE A 16 -4.69 7.18 -8.71
CA ILE A 16 -5.07 5.93 -8.00
C ILE A 16 -4.05 4.82 -8.26
N GLY A 17 -3.51 4.74 -9.48
CA GLY A 17 -2.47 3.79 -9.83
C GLY A 17 -1.17 4.00 -9.06
N SER A 18 -0.85 5.26 -8.72
CA SER A 18 0.30 5.61 -7.87
C SER A 18 0.14 5.06 -6.44
N VAL A 19 -1.07 5.05 -5.90
CA VAL A 19 -1.36 4.39 -4.61
C VAL A 19 -1.20 2.88 -4.73
N TYR A 20 -1.80 2.29 -5.78
CA TYR A 20 -1.68 0.86 -6.03
C TYR A 20 -0.23 0.41 -6.19
N ALA A 21 0.61 1.23 -6.82
CA ALA A 21 2.05 0.99 -6.93
C ALA A 21 2.74 0.98 -5.54
N ILE A 22 2.54 2.00 -4.69
CA ILE A 22 3.14 2.03 -3.34
C ILE A 22 2.70 0.82 -2.51
N PHE A 23 1.40 0.52 -2.54
CA PHE A 23 0.82 -0.60 -1.81
C PHE A 23 1.40 -1.94 -2.29
N ALA A 24 1.44 -2.15 -3.62
CA ALA A 24 2.02 -3.35 -4.22
C ALA A 24 3.53 -3.47 -3.98
N LEU A 25 4.26 -2.36 -3.90
CA LEU A 25 5.69 -2.37 -3.53
C LEU A 25 5.90 -2.93 -2.12
N GLY A 26 5.07 -2.51 -1.14
CA GLY A 26 5.08 -3.06 0.21
C GLY A 26 4.86 -4.58 0.22
N TYR A 27 3.89 -5.06 -0.56
CA TYR A 27 3.65 -6.48 -0.77
C TYR A 27 4.84 -7.21 -1.41
N THR A 28 5.39 -6.62 -2.46
CA THR A 28 6.50 -7.18 -3.25
C THR A 28 7.73 -7.40 -2.39
N LEU A 29 8.04 -6.48 -1.48
CA LEU A 29 9.18 -6.63 -0.56
C LEU A 29 9.03 -7.86 0.34
N ILE A 30 7.87 -8.05 0.98
CA ILE A 30 7.63 -9.22 1.83
C ILE A 30 7.67 -10.50 1.00
N PHE A 31 7.00 -10.50 -0.15
CA PHE A 31 6.97 -11.67 -1.02
C PHE A 31 8.37 -12.04 -1.52
N SER A 32 9.20 -11.05 -1.88
CA SER A 32 10.55 -11.31 -2.41
C SER A 32 11.44 -12.07 -1.43
N ILE A 33 11.26 -11.88 -0.12
CA ILE A 33 12.10 -12.53 0.89
C ILE A 33 11.47 -13.82 1.44
N LEU A 34 10.16 -13.81 1.70
CA LEU A 34 9.51 -14.94 2.35
C LEU A 34 8.76 -15.87 1.39
N GLY A 35 8.56 -15.46 0.13
CA GLY A 35 7.80 -16.22 -0.86
C GLY A 35 6.31 -16.37 -0.54
N ILE A 36 5.79 -15.60 0.43
CA ILE A 36 4.41 -15.69 0.92
C ILE A 36 3.72 -14.33 0.89
N ILE A 37 2.40 -14.37 0.75
CA ILE A 37 1.53 -13.18 0.72
C ILE A 37 1.10 -12.84 2.15
N ASN A 38 1.26 -11.58 2.56
CA ASN A 38 0.82 -11.10 3.86
C ASN A 38 -0.60 -10.49 3.81
N PHE A 39 -1.65 -11.25 4.13
CA PHE A 39 -3.03 -10.72 4.08
C PHE A 39 -3.30 -9.59 5.09
N ALA A 40 -2.48 -9.44 6.14
CA ALA A 40 -2.61 -8.34 7.10
C ALA A 40 -2.12 -6.99 6.57
N HIS A 41 -1.47 -6.93 5.39
CA HIS A 41 -0.95 -5.68 4.83
C HIS A 41 -2.06 -4.63 4.62
N GLY A 42 -3.26 -5.04 4.17
CA GLY A 42 -4.43 -4.16 4.05
C GLY A 42 -4.94 -3.62 5.40
N ALA A 43 -4.85 -4.43 6.46
CA ALA A 43 -5.20 -3.97 7.80
C ALA A 43 -4.17 -2.94 8.32
N ILE A 44 -2.87 -3.15 8.06
CA ILE A 44 -1.80 -2.20 8.40
C ILE A 44 -1.96 -0.89 7.61
N PHE A 45 -2.36 -0.97 6.34
CA PHE A 45 -2.69 0.20 5.51
C PHE A 45 -3.78 1.04 6.14
N THR A 46 -4.86 0.38 6.60
CA THR A 46 -5.96 1.06 7.28
C THR A 46 -5.49 1.69 8.58
N LEU A 47 -4.76 0.92 9.40
CA LEU A 47 -4.22 1.40 10.67
C LEU A 47 -3.30 2.61 10.51
N GLY A 48 -2.45 2.63 9.47
CA GLY A 48 -1.59 3.78 9.18
C GLY A 48 -2.37 5.05 8.83
N ALA A 49 -3.46 4.91 8.08
CA ALA A 49 -4.38 6.02 7.81
C ALA A 49 -4.99 6.57 9.10
N TYR A 50 -5.45 5.69 10.00
CA TYR A 50 -5.96 6.05 11.32
C TYR A 50 -4.90 6.71 12.21
N PHE A 51 -3.65 6.22 12.20
CA PHE A 51 -2.55 6.84 12.94
C PHE A 51 -2.26 8.25 12.45
N THR A 52 -2.20 8.47 11.13
CA THR A 52 -2.00 9.83 10.63
C THR A 52 -3.20 10.73 10.95
N TYR A 53 -4.43 10.24 10.77
CA TYR A 53 -5.65 10.99 11.11
C TYR A 53 -5.66 11.42 12.58
N ALA A 54 -5.32 10.49 13.47
CA ALA A 54 -5.16 10.75 14.90
C ALA A 54 -4.15 11.87 15.18
N LEU A 55 -2.96 11.77 14.59
CA LEU A 55 -1.86 12.72 14.80
C LEU A 55 -2.13 14.10 14.19
N THR A 56 -2.99 14.19 13.18
CA THR A 56 -3.49 15.47 12.64
C THR A 56 -4.55 16.15 13.52
N GLY A 57 -4.87 15.58 14.69
CA GLY A 57 -5.86 16.15 15.61
C GLY A 57 -7.30 15.90 15.18
N GLY A 58 -7.54 14.84 14.40
CA GLY A 58 -8.87 14.41 13.97
C GLY A 58 -9.79 14.16 15.16
N VAL A 59 -11.07 14.51 15.02
CA VAL A 59 -12.08 14.27 16.04
C VAL A 59 -12.59 12.85 15.85
N PHE A 60 -12.39 12.00 16.84
CA PHE A 60 -12.97 10.67 16.83
C PHE A 60 -14.46 10.74 17.11
N GLY A 61 -15.18 9.82 16.48
CA GLY A 61 -16.63 9.72 16.51
C GLY A 61 -17.23 9.46 17.88
N PHE A 62 -18.49 9.05 17.90
CA PHE A 62 -19.20 8.73 19.13
C PHE A 62 -19.01 7.26 19.55
N ASN A 63 -18.49 6.42 18.65
CA ASN A 63 -18.28 5.00 18.88
C ASN A 63 -16.80 4.61 19.00
N GLY A 64 -16.50 3.68 19.92
CA GLY A 64 -15.14 3.18 20.17
C GLY A 64 -14.51 3.72 21.46
N LEU A 65 -13.38 3.15 21.86
CA LEU A 65 -12.71 3.52 23.12
C LEU A 65 -12.20 4.98 23.12
N LEU A 66 -11.85 5.51 21.94
CA LEU A 66 -11.43 6.91 21.77
C LEU A 66 -12.60 7.85 21.43
N ALA A 67 -13.85 7.45 21.67
CA ALA A 67 -15.01 8.28 21.34
C ALA A 67 -14.91 9.68 21.98
N ASN A 68 -15.17 10.73 21.19
CA ASN A 68 -15.03 12.15 21.56
C ASN A 68 -13.63 12.56 22.07
N ALA A 69 -12.63 11.68 21.99
CA ALA A 69 -11.27 12.06 22.35
C ALA A 69 -10.69 12.93 21.24
N LYS A 70 -10.26 14.13 21.61
CA LYS A 70 -9.41 14.97 20.76
C LYS A 70 -8.00 14.86 21.30
N LEU A 71 -7.06 14.39 20.48
CA LEU A 71 -5.66 14.42 20.87
C LEU A 71 -5.26 15.88 21.12
N PRO A 72 -4.59 16.20 22.25
CA PRO A 72 -4.27 17.58 22.61
C PRO A 72 -3.24 18.23 21.67
N PHE A 73 -2.62 17.45 20.78
CA PHE A 73 -1.63 17.91 19.83
C PHE A 73 -2.16 17.74 18.39
N SER A 74 -2.10 18.82 17.61
CA SER A 74 -2.36 18.80 16.17
C SER A 74 -1.02 19.00 15.46
N LEU A 75 -0.49 17.93 14.86
CA LEU A 75 0.75 18.01 14.10
C LEU A 75 0.47 18.42 12.64
N PRO A 76 1.39 19.14 11.98
CA PRO A 76 1.31 19.37 10.54
C PRO A 76 1.23 18.04 9.77
N PHE A 77 0.47 18.02 8.67
CA PHE A 77 0.18 16.80 7.92
C PHE A 77 1.42 16.00 7.55
N PHE A 78 2.48 16.64 7.04
CA PHE A 78 3.71 15.94 6.65
C PHE A 78 4.40 15.24 7.82
N LEU A 79 4.36 15.85 9.01
CA LEU A 79 4.93 15.24 10.22
C LEU A 79 4.04 14.11 10.74
N ALA A 80 2.72 14.28 10.71
CA ALA A 80 1.74 13.24 11.04
C ALA A 80 1.80 12.05 10.07
N LEU A 81 2.04 12.31 8.79
CA LEU A 81 2.27 11.30 7.75
C LEU A 81 3.53 10.50 8.05
N PHE A 82 4.64 11.19 8.29
CA PHE A 82 5.92 10.56 8.61
C PHE A 82 5.84 9.67 9.86
N LEU A 83 5.26 10.20 10.96
CA LEU A 83 5.06 9.44 12.19
C LEU A 83 4.05 8.29 12.01
N GLY A 84 2.97 8.49 11.26
CA GLY A 84 2.01 7.43 10.94
C GLY A 84 2.64 6.28 10.13
N CYS A 85 3.54 6.60 9.20
CA CYS A 85 4.35 5.61 8.47
C CYS A 85 5.28 4.84 9.42
N ILE A 86 5.91 5.53 10.37
CA ILE A 86 6.78 4.87 11.36
C ILE A 86 5.97 3.93 12.26
N LEU A 87 4.82 4.38 12.77
CA LEU A 87 3.96 3.59 13.64
C LEU A 87 3.42 2.35 12.93
N SER A 88 2.93 2.50 11.68
CA SER A 88 2.50 1.36 10.85
C SER A 88 3.65 0.40 10.51
N GLY A 89 4.86 0.93 10.29
CA GLY A 89 6.08 0.13 10.16
C GLY A 89 6.35 -0.70 11.43
N PHE A 90 6.25 -0.11 12.62
CA PHE A 90 6.39 -0.85 13.88
C PHE A 90 5.28 -1.89 14.08
N THR A 91 4.04 -1.58 13.73
CA THR A 91 2.95 -2.59 13.77
C THR A 91 3.26 -3.77 12.85
N SER A 92 3.81 -3.52 11.67
CA SER A 92 4.23 -4.58 10.75
C SER A 92 5.39 -5.41 11.31
N VAL A 93 6.34 -4.79 12.01
CA VAL A 93 7.38 -5.53 12.76
C VAL A 93 6.77 -6.36 13.89
N LEU A 94 5.79 -5.83 14.61
CA LEU A 94 5.10 -6.58 15.66
C LEU A 94 4.35 -7.79 15.08
N LEU A 95 3.71 -7.61 13.92
CA LEU A 95 3.11 -8.70 13.15
C LEU A 95 4.15 -9.76 12.76
N GLU A 96 5.34 -9.35 12.30
CA GLU A 96 6.44 -10.28 12.01
C GLU A 96 6.79 -11.11 13.24
N ARG A 97 6.97 -10.44 14.39
CA ARG A 97 7.39 -11.08 15.65
C ARG A 97 6.36 -12.05 16.21
N LEU A 98 5.07 -11.69 16.12
CA LEU A 98 4.00 -12.43 16.77
C LEU A 98 3.35 -13.50 15.87
N ALA A 99 3.21 -13.22 14.57
CA ALA A 99 2.48 -14.09 13.65
C ALA A 99 3.40 -14.88 12.70
N PHE A 100 4.46 -14.26 12.16
CA PHE A 100 5.28 -14.89 11.12
C PHE A 100 6.49 -15.65 11.67
N LYS A 101 7.27 -15.01 12.55
CA LYS A 101 8.51 -15.57 13.09
C LYS A 101 8.30 -16.90 13.83
N PRO A 102 7.28 -17.08 14.69
CA PRO A 102 7.10 -18.34 15.41
C PRO A 102 6.85 -19.52 14.46
N LEU A 103 6.13 -19.30 13.36
CA LEU A 103 5.85 -20.31 12.35
C LEU A 103 7.09 -20.60 11.49
N ARG A 104 7.83 -19.55 11.11
CA ARG A 104 9.09 -19.68 10.37
C ARG A 104 10.12 -20.50 11.13
N VAL A 105 10.33 -20.20 12.41
CA VAL A 105 11.31 -20.92 13.26
C VAL A 105 10.92 -22.39 13.46
N ARG A 106 9.62 -22.70 13.46
CA ARG A 106 9.11 -24.07 13.55
C ARG A 106 9.13 -24.83 12.22
N GLY A 107 9.58 -24.22 11.12
CA GLY A 107 9.56 -24.84 9.79
C GLY A 107 8.15 -25.21 9.32
N SER A 108 7.14 -24.42 9.73
CA SER A 108 5.74 -24.66 9.35
C SER A 108 5.51 -24.41 7.85
N ASP A 109 4.50 -25.05 7.29
CA ASP A 109 4.11 -24.83 5.89
C ASP A 109 3.77 -23.35 5.62
N SER A 110 4.11 -22.90 4.42
CA SER A 110 3.72 -21.61 3.84
C SER A 110 2.22 -21.32 4.01
N LEU A 111 1.35 -22.32 3.84
CA LEU A 111 -0.10 -22.20 4.03
C LEU A 111 -0.47 -21.78 5.45
N LEU A 112 0.19 -22.33 6.48
CA LEU A 112 -0.07 -21.96 7.87
C LEU A 112 0.31 -20.50 8.13
N THR A 113 1.34 -20.00 7.46
CA THR A 113 1.76 -18.60 7.57
C THR A 113 0.75 -17.67 6.90
N LEU A 114 0.15 -18.08 5.77
CA LEU A 114 -0.97 -17.34 5.15
C LEU A 114 -2.18 -17.27 6.09
N VAL A 115 -2.59 -18.40 6.67
CA VAL A 115 -3.71 -18.46 7.63
C VAL A 115 -3.44 -17.59 8.86
N SER A 116 -2.21 -17.61 9.38
CA SER A 116 -1.81 -16.73 10.48
C SER A 116 -1.91 -15.26 10.11
N SER A 117 -1.50 -14.88 8.90
CA SER A 117 -1.62 -13.50 8.41
C SER A 117 -3.08 -13.05 8.28
N LEU A 118 -3.99 -13.94 7.84
CA LEU A 118 -5.43 -13.68 7.80
C LEU A 118 -5.99 -13.48 9.22
N GLY A 119 -5.63 -14.36 10.16
CA GLY A 119 -6.03 -14.22 11.56
C GLY A 119 -5.54 -12.90 12.17
N ALA A 120 -4.28 -12.53 11.91
CA ALA A 120 -3.73 -11.26 12.36
C ALA A 120 -4.40 -10.06 11.70
N ALA A 121 -4.79 -10.15 10.42
CA ALA A 121 -5.56 -9.11 9.75
C ALA A 121 -6.88 -8.86 10.47
N VAL A 122 -7.63 -9.93 10.80
CA VAL A 122 -8.88 -9.85 11.56
C VAL A 122 -8.66 -9.21 12.93
N VAL A 123 -7.61 -9.61 13.64
CA VAL A 123 -7.26 -9.00 14.94
C VAL A 123 -7.00 -7.50 14.79
N ILE A 124 -6.19 -7.08 13.80
CA ILE A 124 -5.89 -5.66 13.57
C ILE A 124 -7.15 -4.88 13.21
N VAL A 125 -8.00 -5.40 12.32
CA VAL A 125 -9.27 -4.76 11.95
C VAL A 125 -10.19 -4.59 13.16
N ASN A 126 -10.31 -5.62 14.01
CA ASN A 126 -11.13 -5.54 15.22
C ASN A 126 -10.53 -4.57 16.26
N VAL A 127 -9.20 -4.50 16.38
CA VAL A 127 -8.54 -3.50 17.22
C VAL A 127 -8.83 -2.09 16.71
N ILE A 128 -8.76 -1.86 15.39
CA ILE A 128 -9.15 -0.57 14.79
C ILE A 128 -10.61 -0.26 15.11
N GLN A 129 -11.52 -1.21 14.90
CA GLN A 129 -12.94 -1.03 15.17
C GLN A 129 -13.22 -0.74 16.65
N TYR A 130 -12.51 -1.41 17.56
CA TYR A 130 -12.65 -1.20 19.00
C TYR A 130 -12.12 0.17 19.43
N LEU A 131 -10.99 0.61 18.87
CA LEU A 131 -10.37 1.90 19.22
C LEU A 131 -11.11 3.09 18.60
N PHE A 132 -11.40 3.02 17.29
CA PHE A 132 -11.85 4.16 16.47
C PHE A 132 -13.32 4.05 16.02
N GLY A 133 -14.00 2.93 16.29
CA GLY A 133 -15.37 2.70 15.81
C GLY A 133 -15.45 2.33 14.33
N ALA A 134 -16.68 2.33 13.81
CA ALA A 134 -16.99 1.97 12.41
C ALA A 134 -17.34 3.20 11.54
N GLU A 135 -17.02 4.40 12.01
CA GLU A 135 -17.40 5.66 11.37
C GLU A 135 -16.48 6.02 10.20
N ILE A 136 -17.00 6.89 9.33
CA ILE A 136 -16.24 7.44 8.20
C ILE A 136 -15.47 8.67 8.69
N TYR A 137 -14.16 8.65 8.53
CA TYR A 137 -13.30 9.75 8.94
C TYR A 137 -12.78 10.53 7.74
N THR A 138 -13.15 11.80 7.68
CA THR A 138 -12.70 12.74 6.65
C THR A 138 -11.63 13.66 7.22
N PHE A 139 -10.52 13.71 6.51
CA PHE A 139 -9.39 14.60 6.73
C PHE A 139 -9.80 16.06 6.45
N PRO A 140 -9.51 17.05 7.33
CA PRO A 140 -9.87 18.46 7.09
C PRO A 140 -9.36 19.05 5.77
N ASP A 141 -10.13 19.93 5.14
CA ASP A 141 -9.80 20.49 3.81
C ASP A 141 -8.48 21.29 3.77
N ASP A 142 -8.09 21.91 4.90
CA ASP A 142 -6.87 22.73 5.05
C ASP A 142 -5.60 21.94 5.40
N ILE A 143 -5.64 20.61 5.29
CA ILE A 143 -4.53 19.71 5.67
C ILE A 143 -3.21 20.02 4.99
N TYR A 144 -3.28 20.47 3.74
CA TYR A 144 -2.11 20.80 2.93
C TYR A 144 -1.70 22.27 3.07
N GLY A 145 -2.33 23.02 3.98
CA GLY A 145 -2.14 24.46 4.17
C GLY A 145 -2.91 25.28 3.13
N ASN A 146 -2.47 26.53 2.88
CA ASN A 146 -3.07 27.48 1.92
C ASN A 146 -2.82 27.11 0.44
N LEU A 147 -2.75 25.82 0.11
CA LEU A 147 -2.66 25.39 -1.29
C LEU A 147 -4.05 25.47 -1.92
N PRO A 148 -4.18 25.96 -3.17
CA PRO A 148 -5.47 25.98 -3.85
C PRO A 148 -6.04 24.55 -3.93
N PRO A 149 -7.35 24.32 -3.71
CA PRO A 149 -7.95 22.99 -3.74
C PRO A 149 -7.76 22.26 -5.07
N ALA A 150 -7.69 23.03 -6.17
CA ALA A 150 -7.35 22.54 -7.49
C ALA A 150 -6.54 23.59 -8.25
N ILE A 151 -5.58 23.13 -9.04
CA ILE A 151 -4.90 23.95 -10.05
C ILE A 151 -5.62 23.66 -11.37
N ASN A 152 -6.33 24.67 -11.88
CA ASN A 152 -7.01 24.58 -13.16
C ASN A 152 -6.03 24.93 -14.28
N PHE A 153 -5.66 23.96 -15.09
CA PHE A 153 -4.85 24.18 -16.31
C PHE A 153 -5.71 24.43 -17.56
N GLY A 154 -7.01 24.69 -17.37
CA GLY A 154 -7.96 24.94 -18.47
C GLY A 154 -8.34 26.42 -18.64
N THR A 155 -8.84 26.76 -19.82
CA THR A 155 -9.54 28.03 -20.11
C THR A 155 -10.93 28.03 -19.44
N ALA A 156 -11.54 29.20 -19.24
CA ALA A 156 -12.84 29.37 -18.57
C ALA A 156 -13.97 28.45 -19.09
N ASP A 157 -13.90 28.00 -20.35
CA ASP A 157 -14.90 27.12 -20.98
C ASP A 157 -14.58 25.61 -20.89
N ARG A 158 -13.35 25.22 -20.50
CA ARG A 158 -12.91 23.81 -20.41
C ARG A 158 -11.89 23.60 -19.27
N PRO A 159 -12.33 23.63 -18.00
CA PRO A 159 -11.43 23.47 -16.86
C PRO A 159 -10.89 22.03 -16.77
N VAL A 160 -9.58 21.86 -16.96
CA VAL A 160 -8.86 20.67 -16.48
C VAL A 160 -8.49 20.93 -15.03
N ALA A 161 -9.37 20.54 -14.12
CA ALA A 161 -9.15 20.68 -12.69
C ALA A 161 -8.26 19.52 -12.19
N ILE A 162 -7.00 19.83 -11.90
CA ILE A 162 -6.10 18.89 -11.22
C ILE A 162 -6.22 19.17 -9.72
N ARG A 163 -6.77 18.23 -8.97
CA ARG A 163 -6.85 18.36 -7.51
C ARG A 163 -5.44 18.33 -6.92
N THR A 164 -5.14 19.23 -6.00
CA THR A 164 -3.81 19.31 -5.37
C THR A 164 -3.40 17.99 -4.72
N ILE A 165 -4.36 17.26 -4.14
CA ILE A 165 -4.13 15.92 -3.60
C ILE A 165 -3.65 14.90 -4.65
N GLN A 166 -4.12 14.97 -5.90
CA GLN A 166 -3.66 14.05 -6.95
C GLN A 166 -2.19 14.28 -7.30
N ILE A 167 -1.77 15.55 -7.33
CA ILE A 167 -0.37 15.92 -7.54
C ILE A 167 0.48 15.42 -6.36
N ILE A 168 0.00 15.60 -5.13
CA ILE A 168 0.70 15.13 -3.93
C ILE A 168 0.83 13.60 -3.93
N ILE A 169 -0.24 12.87 -4.23
CA ILE A 169 -0.21 11.40 -4.33
C ILE A 169 0.81 10.95 -5.38
N PHE A 170 0.79 11.56 -6.56
CA PHE A 170 1.72 11.24 -7.63
C PHE A 170 3.16 11.54 -7.26
N LEU A 171 3.44 12.72 -6.71
CA LEU A 171 4.79 13.14 -6.31
C LEU A 171 5.33 12.26 -5.18
N VAL A 172 4.55 12.05 -4.12
CA VAL A 172 4.95 11.22 -2.99
C VAL A 172 5.18 9.77 -3.44
N SER A 173 4.31 9.23 -4.30
CA SER A 173 4.50 7.90 -4.87
C SER A 173 5.77 7.80 -5.70
N ALA A 174 5.97 8.74 -6.64
CA ALA A 174 7.15 8.76 -7.49
C ALA A 174 8.45 8.85 -6.67
N VAL A 175 8.49 9.70 -5.65
CA VAL A 175 9.64 9.83 -4.74
C VAL A 175 9.88 8.53 -3.98
N MET A 176 8.84 7.89 -3.45
CA MET A 176 9.01 6.65 -2.68
C MET A 176 9.41 5.46 -3.55
N VAL A 177 8.84 5.34 -4.75
CA VAL A 177 9.24 4.35 -5.75
C VAL A 177 10.72 4.55 -6.11
N ALA A 178 11.13 5.79 -6.40
CA ALA A 178 12.52 6.11 -6.75
C ALA A 178 13.48 5.81 -5.59
N LEU A 179 13.13 6.24 -4.37
CA LEU A 179 13.94 6.01 -3.16
C LEU A 179 14.10 4.53 -2.85
N LEU A 180 13.01 3.76 -2.91
CA LEU A 180 13.06 2.32 -2.65
C LEU A 180 13.85 1.59 -3.73
N THR A 181 13.63 1.92 -5.00
CA THR A 181 14.36 1.32 -6.13
C THR A 181 15.86 1.62 -6.02
N TYR A 182 16.21 2.86 -5.66
CA TYR A 182 17.59 3.24 -5.42
C TYR A 182 18.19 2.46 -4.25
N TRP A 183 17.47 2.40 -3.13
CA TRP A 183 17.92 1.71 -1.92
C TRP A 183 18.15 0.21 -2.18
N VAL A 184 17.22 -0.48 -2.83
CA VAL A 184 17.32 -1.92 -3.10
C VAL A 184 18.43 -2.24 -4.11
N ASN A 185 18.62 -1.44 -5.16
CA ASN A 185 19.55 -1.77 -6.25
C ASN A 185 20.99 -1.28 -6.01
N PHE A 186 21.16 -0.13 -5.35
CA PHE A 186 22.46 0.54 -5.29
C PHE A 186 23.12 0.47 -3.91
N THR A 187 22.40 0.12 -2.83
CA THR A 187 23.00 0.09 -1.49
C THR A 187 23.48 -1.30 -1.07
N LYS A 188 24.46 -1.35 -0.15
CA LYS A 188 24.94 -2.61 0.45
C LYS A 188 23.81 -3.38 1.15
N MET A 189 22.91 -2.66 1.82
CA MET A 189 21.75 -3.26 2.49
C MET A 189 20.77 -3.85 1.46
N GLY A 190 20.50 -3.15 0.36
CA GLY A 190 19.68 -3.65 -0.73
C GLY A 190 20.24 -4.93 -1.37
N LYS A 191 21.56 -4.97 -1.62
CA LYS A 191 22.23 -6.17 -2.13
C LYS A 191 22.15 -7.35 -1.17
N ALA A 192 22.32 -7.09 0.13
CA ALA A 192 22.17 -8.13 1.16
C ALA A 192 20.72 -8.63 1.26
N LEU A 193 19.72 -7.74 1.10
CA LEU A 193 18.32 -8.12 1.02
C LEU A 193 18.05 -9.04 -0.18
N GLN A 194 18.59 -8.69 -1.36
CA GLN A 194 18.48 -9.54 -2.56
C GLN A 194 19.17 -10.90 -2.37
N ALA A 195 20.31 -10.95 -1.68
CA ALA A 195 21.00 -12.21 -1.36
C ALA A 195 20.15 -13.11 -0.43
N VAL A 196 19.50 -12.51 0.57
CA VAL A 196 18.58 -13.24 1.47
C VAL A 196 17.33 -13.73 0.72
N ALA A 197 16.81 -12.94 -0.20
CA ALA A 197 15.68 -13.31 -1.06
C ALA A 197 16.00 -14.47 -2.01
N GLU A 198 17.26 -14.58 -2.47
CA GLU A 198 17.69 -15.65 -3.37
C GLU A 198 17.91 -16.97 -2.62
N ASP A 199 18.67 -16.93 -1.52
CA ASP A 199 18.94 -18.12 -0.71
C ASP A 199 19.32 -17.72 0.73
N VAL A 200 18.37 -17.92 1.65
CA VAL A 200 18.54 -17.62 3.08
C VAL A 200 19.71 -18.39 3.69
N THR A 201 19.94 -19.65 3.27
CA THR A 201 20.99 -20.50 3.84
C THR A 201 22.37 -20.05 3.37
N THR A 202 22.52 -19.78 2.07
CA THR A 202 23.77 -19.29 1.49
C THR A 202 24.09 -17.90 2.01
N ALA A 203 23.11 -17.00 2.10
CA ALA A 203 23.31 -15.66 2.67
C ALA A 203 23.81 -15.74 4.13
N SER A 204 23.27 -16.67 4.92
CA SER A 204 23.70 -16.89 6.31
C SER A 204 25.16 -17.37 6.40
N LEU A 205 25.58 -18.26 5.50
CA LEU A 205 26.97 -18.74 5.43
C LEU A 205 27.96 -17.63 5.03
N LEU A 206 27.48 -16.62 4.31
CA LEU A 206 28.26 -15.42 3.95
C LEU A 206 28.24 -14.34 5.05
N GLY A 207 27.74 -14.65 6.25
CA GLY A 207 27.71 -13.75 7.40
C GLY A 207 26.59 -12.70 7.36
N ILE A 208 25.63 -12.82 6.43
CA ILE A 208 24.46 -11.95 6.38
C ILE A 208 23.42 -12.51 7.35
N ASN A 209 22.96 -11.71 8.33
CA ASN A 209 21.91 -12.13 9.26
C ASN A 209 20.51 -11.96 8.63
N PRO A 210 19.81 -13.04 8.20
CA PRO A 210 18.55 -12.93 7.49
C PRO A 210 17.44 -12.32 8.35
N GLU A 211 17.46 -12.61 9.65
CA GLU A 211 16.47 -12.12 10.61
C GLU A 211 16.39 -10.59 10.62
N LYS A 212 17.55 -9.93 10.52
CA LYS A 212 17.62 -8.47 10.45
C LYS A 212 16.96 -7.94 9.19
N PHE A 213 17.20 -8.57 8.04
CA PHE A 213 16.64 -8.14 6.76
C PHE A 213 15.14 -8.42 6.66
N ILE A 214 14.65 -9.51 7.26
CA ILE A 214 13.21 -9.77 7.34
C ILE A 214 12.52 -8.68 8.16
N VAL A 215 13.03 -8.34 9.35
CA VAL A 215 12.44 -7.28 10.20
C VAL A 215 12.46 -5.93 9.50
N ILE A 216 13.57 -5.55 8.85
CA ILE A 216 13.67 -4.30 8.07
C ILE A 216 12.62 -4.28 6.94
N THR A 217 12.42 -5.41 6.27
CA THR A 217 11.45 -5.54 5.17
C THR A 217 10.02 -5.40 5.66
N PHE A 218 9.68 -6.02 6.79
CA PHE A 218 8.37 -5.80 7.42
C PHE A 218 8.17 -4.35 7.84
N PHE A 219 9.19 -3.69 8.40
CA PHE A 219 9.11 -2.27 8.76
C PHE A 219 8.84 -1.39 7.54
N ILE A 220 9.64 -1.52 6.47
CA ILE A 220 9.49 -0.74 5.24
C ILE A 220 8.14 -1.03 4.58
N SER A 221 7.75 -2.30 4.48
CA SER A 221 6.45 -2.71 3.96
C SER A 221 5.29 -2.08 4.73
N GLY A 222 5.32 -2.13 6.06
CA GLY A 222 4.31 -1.51 6.92
C GLY A 222 4.24 0.00 6.75
N ALA A 223 5.39 0.66 6.66
CA ALA A 223 5.47 2.10 6.43
C ALA A 223 4.90 2.50 5.06
N LEU A 224 5.17 1.74 4.00
CA LEU A 224 4.58 1.95 2.66
C LEU A 224 3.07 1.71 2.66
N ALA A 225 2.59 0.69 3.37
CA ALA A 225 1.16 0.47 3.57
C ALA A 225 0.50 1.66 4.27
N GLY A 226 1.07 2.14 5.38
CA GLY A 226 0.53 3.29 6.08
C GLY A 226 0.56 4.56 5.24
N LEU A 227 1.64 4.78 4.47
CA LEU A 227 1.73 5.89 3.53
C LEU A 227 0.62 5.85 2.49
N ALA A 228 0.44 4.71 1.82
CA ALA A 228 -0.61 4.53 0.83
C ALA A 228 -2.00 4.71 1.48
N GLY A 229 -2.19 4.20 2.70
CA GLY A 229 -3.43 4.33 3.46
C GLY A 229 -3.81 5.76 3.72
N THR A 230 -2.86 6.54 4.24
CA THR A 230 -3.07 7.96 4.51
C THR A 230 -3.32 8.75 3.23
N LEU A 231 -2.60 8.47 2.15
CA LEU A 231 -2.79 9.14 0.86
C LEU A 231 -4.19 8.91 0.25
N VAL A 232 -4.73 7.70 0.37
CA VAL A 232 -6.12 7.43 -0.06
C VAL A 232 -7.11 8.06 0.92
N GLY A 233 -6.86 7.89 2.22
CA GLY A 233 -7.70 8.43 3.28
C GLY A 233 -7.85 9.95 3.16
N SER A 234 -6.78 10.68 2.84
CA SER A 234 -6.84 12.12 2.62
C SER A 234 -7.49 12.52 1.29
N SER A 235 -7.63 11.60 0.32
CA SER A 235 -8.29 11.89 -0.96
C SER A 235 -9.79 11.58 -0.97
N VAL A 236 -10.24 10.51 -0.30
CA VAL A 236 -11.60 9.95 -0.41
C VAL A 236 -12.26 9.68 0.96
N SER A 237 -11.56 9.94 2.07
CA SER A 237 -11.92 9.57 3.44
C SER A 237 -11.67 8.10 3.80
N ILE A 238 -11.54 7.84 5.10
CA ILE A 238 -11.34 6.49 5.64
C ILE A 238 -12.71 5.86 5.85
N ALA A 239 -13.06 4.88 5.02
CA ALA A 239 -14.36 4.19 5.04
C ALA A 239 -14.41 3.05 6.09
N GLY A 240 -14.09 3.38 7.34
CA GLY A 240 -14.14 2.45 8.46
C GLY A 240 -13.00 1.41 8.53
N PRO A 241 -13.10 0.43 9.45
CA PRO A 241 -12.04 -0.54 9.75
C PRO A 241 -11.68 -1.51 8.62
N TYR A 242 -12.63 -1.75 7.71
CA TYR A 242 -12.47 -2.69 6.59
C TYR A 242 -11.90 -2.03 5.32
N PHE A 243 -11.63 -0.72 5.38
CA PHE A 243 -11.18 0.11 4.26
C PHE A 243 -10.05 -0.51 3.42
N GLY A 244 -9.02 -1.06 4.07
CA GLY A 244 -7.86 -1.61 3.38
C GLY A 244 -8.02 -3.02 2.82
N ILE A 245 -9.14 -3.72 3.04
CA ILE A 245 -9.34 -5.08 2.49
C ILE A 245 -9.46 -5.03 0.97
N ALA A 246 -10.26 -4.10 0.44
CA ALA A 246 -10.43 -3.92 -1.00
C ALA A 246 -9.09 -3.58 -1.67
N PHE A 247 -8.30 -2.70 -1.06
CA PHE A 247 -6.93 -2.38 -1.51
C PHE A 247 -5.99 -3.58 -1.40
N GLY A 248 -6.12 -4.41 -0.36
CA GLY A 248 -5.42 -5.68 -0.20
C GLY A 248 -5.60 -6.61 -1.40
N LEU A 249 -6.85 -6.86 -1.78
CA LEU A 249 -7.17 -7.74 -2.90
C LEU A 249 -6.72 -7.16 -4.24
N LYS A 250 -6.91 -5.85 -4.46
CA LYS A 250 -6.41 -5.17 -5.67
C LYS A 250 -4.89 -5.18 -5.74
N GLY A 251 -4.20 -4.96 -4.61
CA GLY A 251 -2.75 -4.99 -4.52
C GLY A 251 -2.17 -6.38 -4.77
N LEU A 252 -2.83 -7.44 -4.29
CA LEU A 252 -2.52 -8.81 -4.70
C LEU A 252 -2.59 -8.92 -6.22
N GLY A 253 -3.63 -8.35 -6.83
CA GLY A 253 -3.75 -8.40 -8.28
C GLY A 253 -2.67 -7.63 -9.02
N VAL A 254 -2.26 -6.49 -8.49
CA VAL A 254 -1.15 -5.70 -9.02
C VAL A 254 0.17 -6.46 -8.96
N ILE A 255 0.50 -7.13 -7.85
CA ILE A 255 1.77 -7.86 -7.76
C ILE A 255 1.79 -9.09 -8.68
N VAL A 256 0.64 -9.74 -8.87
CA VAL A 256 0.52 -10.85 -9.82
C VAL A 256 0.67 -10.34 -11.26
N LEU A 257 0.00 -9.23 -11.59
CA LEU A 257 0.09 -8.61 -12.90
C LEU A 257 1.50 -8.09 -13.18
N GLY A 258 2.15 -7.45 -12.21
CA GLY A 258 3.52 -6.96 -12.32
C GLY A 258 4.57 -8.06 -12.37
N GLY A 259 4.27 -9.22 -11.78
CA GLY A 259 5.23 -10.30 -11.54
C GLY A 259 5.68 -10.30 -10.09
N LEU A 260 5.40 -11.41 -9.41
CA LEU A 260 5.66 -11.56 -7.98
C LEU A 260 7.15 -11.32 -7.65
N GLY A 261 7.42 -10.49 -6.65
CA GLY A 261 8.78 -10.14 -6.23
C GLY A 261 9.50 -9.10 -7.11
N SER A 262 8.87 -8.61 -8.19
CA SER A 262 9.46 -7.60 -9.08
C SER A 262 9.03 -6.17 -8.70
N ILE A 263 9.95 -5.38 -8.14
CA ILE A 263 9.71 -3.97 -7.78
C ILE A 263 9.24 -3.14 -8.99
N PRO A 264 9.93 -3.15 -10.15
CA PRO A 264 9.46 -2.41 -11.32
C PRO A 264 8.12 -2.94 -11.87
N GLY A 265 7.91 -4.26 -11.76
CA GLY A 265 6.67 -4.92 -12.12
C GLY A 265 5.47 -4.39 -11.32
N ALA A 266 5.62 -4.26 -10.00
CA ALA A 266 4.58 -3.74 -9.12
C ALA A 266 4.20 -2.28 -9.46
N VAL A 267 5.17 -1.45 -9.84
CA VAL A 267 4.93 -0.06 -10.25
C VAL A 267 4.13 -0.01 -11.54
N ILE A 268 4.60 -0.69 -12.58
CA ILE A 268 3.91 -0.72 -13.87
C ILE A 268 2.51 -1.32 -13.72
N GLY A 269 2.39 -2.39 -12.94
CA GLY A 269 1.10 -3.04 -12.72
C GLY A 269 0.11 -2.16 -11.97
N GLY A 270 0.58 -1.39 -10.97
CA GLY A 270 -0.27 -0.46 -10.22
C GLY A 270 -0.78 0.67 -11.12
N LEU A 271 0.10 1.24 -11.95
CA LEU A 271 -0.25 2.29 -12.89
C LEU A 271 -1.24 1.78 -13.97
N LEU A 272 -0.99 0.61 -14.55
CA LEU A 272 -1.88 0.01 -15.54
C LEU A 272 -3.27 -0.27 -14.97
N LEU A 273 -3.32 -0.85 -13.76
CA LEU A 273 -4.60 -1.13 -13.09
C LEU A 273 -5.35 0.16 -12.77
N GLY A 274 -4.66 1.17 -12.23
CA GLY A 274 -5.26 2.44 -11.90
C GLY A 274 -5.80 3.19 -13.11
N ILE A 275 -5.06 3.18 -14.23
CA ILE A 275 -5.53 3.72 -15.50
C ILE A 275 -6.77 2.96 -15.95
N ALA A 276 -6.74 1.63 -15.98
CA ALA A 276 -7.89 0.82 -16.39
C ALA A 276 -9.15 1.11 -15.55
N GLU A 277 -9.01 1.28 -14.23
CA GLU A 277 -10.13 1.65 -13.35
C GLU A 277 -10.68 3.06 -13.61
N ALA A 278 -9.83 4.02 -13.96
CA ALA A 278 -10.26 5.39 -14.23
C ALA A 278 -11.03 5.53 -15.55
N PHE A 279 -10.77 4.65 -16.53
CA PHE A 279 -11.54 4.61 -17.77
C PHE A 279 -12.95 4.03 -17.59
N VAL A 280 -13.28 3.46 -16.42
CA VAL A 280 -14.64 3.00 -16.11
C VAL A 280 -15.54 4.19 -15.81
N PRO A 281 -16.62 4.41 -16.60
CA PRO A 281 -17.55 5.51 -16.38
C PRO A 281 -18.15 5.47 -14.97
N ALA A 282 -18.43 6.66 -14.40
CA ALA A 282 -18.98 6.77 -13.04
C ALA A 282 -20.34 6.04 -12.88
N GLU A 283 -21.13 6.01 -13.95
CA GLU A 283 -22.41 5.27 -14.05
C GLU A 283 -22.24 3.76 -13.82
N TYR A 284 -21.06 3.22 -14.13
CA TYR A 284 -20.69 1.81 -14.00
C TYR A 284 -19.64 1.60 -12.91
N SER A 285 -19.60 2.47 -11.90
CA SER A 285 -18.59 2.41 -10.82
C SER A 285 -18.48 1.06 -10.13
N GLY A 286 -19.57 0.30 -10.01
CA GLY A 286 -19.56 -1.07 -9.47
C GLY A 286 -18.75 -2.07 -10.30
N TYR A 287 -18.54 -1.81 -11.60
CA TYR A 287 -17.73 -2.65 -12.48
C TYR A 287 -16.22 -2.37 -12.39
N ARG A 288 -15.78 -1.34 -11.64
CA ARG A 288 -14.35 -1.06 -11.46
C ARG A 288 -13.59 -2.24 -10.90
N GLU A 289 -14.16 -2.88 -9.87
CA GLU A 289 -13.55 -4.08 -9.27
C GLU A 289 -13.55 -5.26 -10.24
N ALA A 290 -14.66 -5.46 -10.96
CA ALA A 290 -14.76 -6.53 -11.96
C ALA A 290 -13.70 -6.40 -13.05
N ILE A 291 -13.43 -5.18 -13.52
CA ILE A 291 -12.38 -4.91 -14.52
C ILE A 291 -10.99 -5.18 -13.95
N ALA A 292 -10.72 -4.75 -12.71
CA ALA A 292 -9.44 -5.03 -12.06
C ALA A 292 -9.15 -6.53 -11.97
N PHE A 293 -10.13 -7.33 -11.54
CA PHE A 293 -10.00 -8.78 -11.47
C PHE A 293 -10.00 -9.46 -12.85
N ALA A 294 -10.76 -8.95 -13.83
CA ALA A 294 -10.74 -9.47 -15.19
C ALA A 294 -9.36 -9.30 -15.84
N ILE A 295 -8.71 -8.14 -15.68
CA ILE A 295 -7.36 -7.91 -16.17
C ILE A 295 -6.37 -8.88 -15.52
N LEU A 296 -6.48 -9.10 -14.21
CA LEU A 296 -5.68 -10.13 -13.52
C LEU A 296 -5.92 -11.52 -14.11
N PHE A 297 -7.18 -11.92 -14.30
CA PHE A 297 -7.52 -13.24 -14.81
C PHE A 297 -6.97 -13.47 -16.21
N ILE A 298 -7.14 -12.49 -17.11
CA ILE A 298 -6.56 -12.49 -18.45
C ILE A 298 -5.04 -12.60 -18.37
N MET A 299 -4.41 -11.85 -17.46
CA MET A 299 -2.96 -11.89 -17.31
C MET A 299 -2.47 -13.25 -16.83
N LEU A 300 -3.17 -13.90 -15.90
CA LEU A 300 -2.84 -15.24 -15.44
C LEU A 300 -2.98 -16.29 -16.55
N LEU A 301 -3.97 -16.13 -17.45
CA LEU A 301 -4.13 -17.01 -18.61
C LEU A 301 -3.03 -16.83 -19.66
N VAL A 302 -2.65 -15.59 -19.95
CA VAL A 302 -1.72 -15.28 -21.05
C VAL A 302 -0.25 -15.34 -20.60
N ARG A 303 0.06 -14.87 -19.39
CA ARG A 303 1.40 -14.81 -18.80
C ARG A 303 1.35 -14.98 -17.28
N PRO A 304 1.32 -16.22 -16.75
CA PRO A 304 1.24 -16.49 -15.31
C PRO A 304 2.44 -15.97 -14.50
N GLN A 305 3.54 -15.60 -15.15
CA GLN A 305 4.71 -15.01 -14.51
C GLN A 305 4.56 -13.50 -14.25
N GLY A 306 3.49 -12.85 -14.73
CA GLY A 306 3.38 -11.39 -14.68
C GLY A 306 4.18 -10.68 -15.78
N LEU A 307 4.11 -9.35 -15.83
CA LEU A 307 4.72 -8.52 -16.88
C LEU A 307 6.26 -8.55 -16.81
N LEU A 308 6.80 -8.52 -15.59
CA LEU A 308 8.24 -8.45 -15.30
C LEU A 308 8.66 -9.51 -14.27
N GLY A 309 7.94 -10.62 -14.15
CA GLY A 309 8.35 -11.71 -13.28
C GLY A 309 9.54 -12.47 -13.84
N ARG A 310 10.42 -12.92 -12.95
CA ARG A 310 11.56 -13.77 -13.32
C ARG A 310 11.08 -15.22 -13.42
N LYS A 311 11.66 -15.98 -14.36
CA LYS A 311 11.48 -17.44 -14.39
C LYS A 311 12.04 -18.00 -13.10
N LEU A 312 11.20 -18.66 -12.29
CA LEU A 312 11.67 -19.55 -11.23
C LEU A 312 12.46 -20.66 -11.91
N ILE A 313 13.79 -20.60 -11.85
CA ILE A 313 14.63 -21.72 -12.24
C ILE A 313 14.43 -22.75 -11.14
N GLN A 314 13.56 -23.73 -11.41
CA GLN A 314 13.33 -24.85 -10.53
C GLN A 314 14.66 -25.61 -10.41
N LYS A 315 15.32 -25.51 -9.25
CA LYS A 315 16.54 -26.25 -8.97
C LYS A 315 16.17 -27.75 -8.98
N VAL A 316 16.74 -28.47 -9.95
CA VAL A 316 16.85 -29.94 -9.94
C VAL A 316 18.13 -30.29 -9.20
#